data_AF-A0AAW6ETV3-F1
#
_entry.id   AF-A0AAW6ETV3-F1
#
_cell.length_a   1.000
_cell.length_b   1.000
_cell.length_c   1.000
_cell.angle_alpha   90.00
_cell.angle_beta   90.00
_cell.angle_gamma   90.00
#
_symmetry.space_group_name_H-M   'P 1'
#
loop_
_entity.id
_entity.type
_entity.pdbx_description
1 polymer ?
#
loop_
_entity_poly.entity_id
_entity_poly.type
_entity_poly.pdbx_seq_one_letter_code
_entity_poly.pdbx_strand_id
1 'polypeptide(L)'
;MIVNSSKNGYGNNLPTEINYLINKNKQCIIPNKYSKGKIKIFTDNMVVAYPIKGDGEKELDEILENVAEYQFKLSLEGLFVRGGISMGDFYINEDIVFGPALLDAHNTESKIACYPRIILDNNTVSKVQTYMNHYDVAPQKNKILIDNDGNWFLNYLNTIFNIIQSVVMNMNLREFNMNYYLDIKRK
;
A
#
# COMPACT_ATOMS: atom_id res chain seq x y z
N MET A 1 3.85 -24.49 -16.89
CA MET A 1 2.37 -24.36 -16.85
C MET A 1 2.07 -22.93 -17.25
N ILE A 2 1.48 -22.78 -18.43
CA ILE A 2 1.78 -21.68 -19.35
C ILE A 2 0.57 -20.75 -19.39
N VAL A 3 0.80 -19.45 -19.54
CA VAL A 3 -0.14 -18.31 -19.65
C VAL A 3 -1.41 -18.57 -20.51
N ASN A 4 -1.44 -19.67 -21.27
CA ASN A 4 -2.53 -20.09 -22.14
C ASN A 4 -3.46 -21.17 -21.56
N SER A 5 -3.15 -21.75 -20.39
CA SER A 5 -4.00 -22.80 -19.79
C SER A 5 -5.42 -22.29 -19.49
N SER A 6 -5.54 -21.09 -18.92
CA SER A 6 -6.82 -20.42 -18.64
C SER A 6 -7.56 -19.95 -19.90
N LYS A 7 -6.85 -19.58 -20.99
CA LYS A 7 -7.47 -19.26 -22.29
C LYS A 7 -8.05 -20.49 -22.99
N ASN A 8 -7.53 -21.68 -22.70
CA ASN A 8 -7.94 -22.93 -23.33
C ASN A 8 -9.00 -23.69 -22.52
N GLY A 9 -9.64 -23.06 -21.52
CA GLY A 9 -10.64 -23.70 -20.66
C GLY A 9 -10.08 -24.70 -19.66
N TYR A 10 -8.75 -24.80 -19.53
CA TYR A 10 -8.08 -25.65 -18.54
C TYR A 10 -7.46 -24.76 -17.45
N GLY A 11 -8.29 -24.37 -16.48
CA GLY A 11 -7.88 -23.58 -15.33
C GLY A 11 -9.10 -23.09 -14.54
N ASN A 12 -8.95 -22.95 -13.22
CA ASN A 12 -10.04 -22.48 -12.37
C ASN A 12 -10.27 -20.98 -12.61
N ASN A 13 -11.53 -20.54 -12.58
CA ASN A 13 -11.90 -19.11 -12.74
C ASN A 13 -11.30 -18.22 -11.64
N LEU A 14 -11.20 -18.75 -10.43
CA LEU A 14 -10.73 -18.03 -9.24
C LEU A 14 -9.28 -17.50 -9.36
N PRO A 15 -8.25 -18.30 -9.72
CA PRO A 15 -6.90 -17.78 -9.97
C PRO A 15 -6.84 -16.65 -11.02
N THR A 16 -7.67 -16.74 -12.06
CA THR A 16 -7.73 -15.72 -13.11
C THR A 16 -8.30 -14.41 -12.57
N GLU A 17 -9.35 -14.50 -11.76
CA GLU A 17 -10.00 -13.37 -11.10
C GLU A 17 -9.08 -12.70 -10.06
N ILE A 18 -8.42 -13.48 -9.21
CA ILE A 18 -7.41 -12.96 -8.26
C ILE A 18 -6.30 -12.24 -9.01
N ASN A 19 -5.75 -12.85 -10.06
CA ASN A 19 -4.71 -12.22 -10.86
C ASN A 19 -5.20 -10.92 -11.53
N TYR A 20 -6.45 -10.89 -11.99
CA TYR A 20 -7.07 -9.67 -12.53
C TYR A 20 -7.15 -8.57 -11.46
N LEU A 21 -7.68 -8.86 -10.27
CA LEU A 21 -7.81 -7.89 -9.17
C LEU A 21 -6.46 -7.35 -8.70
N ILE A 22 -5.46 -8.23 -8.57
CA ILE A 22 -4.09 -7.84 -8.21
C ILE A 22 -3.53 -6.87 -9.26
N ASN A 23 -3.63 -7.19 -10.55
CA ASN A 23 -3.06 -6.36 -11.62
C ASN A 23 -3.84 -5.05 -11.81
N LYS A 24 -5.17 -5.07 -11.69
CA LYS A 24 -6.03 -3.88 -11.73
C LYS A 24 -5.63 -2.85 -10.67
N ASN A 25 -5.34 -3.32 -9.46
CA ASN A 25 -5.03 -2.44 -8.33
C ASN A 25 -3.52 -2.21 -8.14
N LYS A 26 -2.66 -2.90 -8.90
CA LYS A 26 -1.20 -2.79 -8.81
C LYS A 26 -0.71 -1.35 -8.90
N GLN A 27 -1.38 -0.50 -9.67
CA GLN A 27 -1.07 0.93 -9.79
C GLN A 27 -0.97 1.69 -8.47
N CYS A 28 -1.68 1.29 -7.41
CA CYS A 28 -1.58 1.90 -6.09
C CYS A 28 -0.23 1.71 -5.42
N ILE A 29 0.44 0.60 -5.74
CA ILE A 29 1.73 0.21 -5.17
C ILE A 29 2.86 0.39 -6.17
N ILE A 30 2.56 0.77 -7.44
CA ILE A 30 3.59 1.13 -8.41
C ILE A 30 4.34 2.34 -7.84
N PRO A 31 5.62 2.18 -7.50
CA PRO A 31 6.41 3.25 -6.90
C PRO A 31 6.60 4.36 -7.91
N ASN A 32 6.00 5.53 -7.67
CA ASN A 32 5.97 6.60 -8.67
C ASN A 32 6.10 8.01 -8.11
N LYS A 33 6.28 8.19 -6.80
CA LYS A 33 6.41 9.55 -6.22
C LYS A 33 7.84 9.87 -5.76
N TYR A 34 8.50 9.00 -4.99
CA TYR A 34 9.87 9.28 -4.50
C TYR A 34 10.83 8.08 -4.49
N SER A 35 10.31 6.87 -4.28
CA SER A 35 11.13 5.66 -4.17
C SER A 35 11.07 4.81 -5.44
N LYS A 36 12.23 4.22 -5.83
CA LYS A 36 12.30 3.21 -6.90
C LYS A 36 11.97 1.84 -6.31
N GLY A 37 10.77 1.70 -5.77
CA GLY A 37 10.34 0.44 -5.16
C GLY A 37 10.35 -0.73 -6.15
N LYS A 38 10.30 -1.95 -5.63
CA LYS A 38 10.16 -3.17 -6.42
C LYS A 38 9.01 -4.00 -5.88
N ILE A 39 8.32 -4.66 -6.81
CA ILE A 39 7.23 -5.58 -6.51
C ILE A 39 7.61 -6.95 -7.05
N LYS A 40 7.49 -7.98 -6.21
CA LYS A 40 7.64 -9.37 -6.62
C LYS A 40 6.47 -10.18 -6.12
N ILE A 41 5.82 -10.90 -7.04
CA ILE A 41 4.68 -11.75 -6.74
C ILE A 41 5.12 -13.18 -6.98
N PHE A 42 4.88 -14.05 -6.02
CA PHE A 42 5.14 -15.48 -6.14
C PHE A 42 4.06 -16.21 -5.35
N THR A 43 3.51 -17.29 -5.93
CA THR A 43 2.35 -17.99 -5.37
C THR A 43 1.19 -17.04 -5.02
N ASP A 44 0.69 -17.09 -3.79
CA ASP A 44 -0.33 -16.22 -3.18
C ASP A 44 0.24 -14.97 -2.50
N ASN A 45 1.57 -14.76 -2.55
CA ASN A 45 2.26 -13.69 -1.84
C ASN A 45 2.73 -12.57 -2.77
N MET A 46 2.70 -11.35 -2.22
CA MET A 46 3.24 -10.17 -2.87
C MET A 46 4.20 -9.45 -1.92
N VAL A 47 5.42 -9.22 -2.40
CA VAL A 47 6.43 -8.42 -1.71
C VAL A 47 6.51 -7.06 -2.38
N VAL A 48 6.37 -6.00 -1.58
CA VAL A 48 6.54 -4.61 -1.98
C VAL A 48 7.68 -4.04 -1.14
N ALA A 49 8.73 -3.53 -1.78
CA ALA A 49 9.94 -3.12 -1.08
C ALA A 49 10.54 -1.84 -1.65
N TYR A 50 10.75 -0.85 -0.79
CA TYR A 50 11.26 0.47 -1.19
C TYR A 50 12.68 0.65 -0.66
N PRO A 51 13.62 1.14 -1.49
CA PRO A 51 14.99 1.37 -1.03
C PRO A 51 15.04 2.54 -0.06
N ILE A 52 15.44 2.28 1.19
CA ILE A 52 15.56 3.28 2.25
C ILE A 52 16.72 4.23 1.94
N LYS A 53 16.48 5.55 2.09
CA LYS A 53 17.51 6.60 1.99
C LYS A 53 17.50 7.43 3.26
N GLY A 54 18.69 7.80 3.75
CA GLY A 54 18.81 8.59 4.98
C GLY A 54 18.21 7.83 6.16
N ASP A 55 17.26 8.46 6.87
CA ASP A 55 16.57 7.83 7.99
C ASP A 55 15.41 6.91 7.57
N GLY A 56 14.95 6.96 6.32
CA GLY A 56 13.87 6.13 5.79
C GLY A 56 12.45 6.61 6.11
N GLU A 57 12.28 7.79 6.69
CA GLU A 57 10.95 8.29 7.06
C GLU A 57 10.04 8.45 5.83
N LYS A 58 10.55 9.06 4.77
CA LYS A 58 9.78 9.34 3.55
C LYS A 58 9.36 8.06 2.85
N GLU A 59 10.27 7.09 2.75
CA GLU A 59 9.98 5.81 2.12
C GLU A 59 8.99 4.98 2.94
N LEU A 60 9.08 5.02 4.27
CA LEU A 60 8.09 4.39 5.13
C LEU A 60 6.71 5.04 4.96
N ASP A 61 6.64 6.38 4.97
CA ASP A 61 5.39 7.11 4.77
C ASP A 61 4.74 6.81 3.41
N GLU A 62 5.56 6.68 2.35
CA GLU A 62 5.13 6.29 1.00
C GLU A 62 4.64 4.83 0.95
N ILE A 63 5.34 3.88 1.59
CA ILE A 63 4.88 2.49 1.70
C ILE A 63 3.53 2.43 2.42
N LEU A 64 3.40 3.09 3.57
CA LEU A 64 2.18 3.06 4.37
C LEU A 64 0.99 3.58 3.55
N GLU A 65 1.16 4.68 2.81
CA GLU A 65 0.11 5.24 1.97
C GLU A 65 -0.29 4.32 0.80
N ASN A 66 0.70 3.86 0.04
CA ASN A 66 0.46 3.05 -1.16
C ASN A 66 -0.13 1.68 -0.83
N VAL A 67 0.36 1.04 0.24
CA VAL A 67 -0.15 -0.25 0.71
C VAL A 67 -1.54 -0.10 1.34
N ALA A 68 -1.82 1.03 2.02
CA ALA A 68 -3.15 1.31 2.56
C ALA A 68 -4.18 1.46 1.45
N GLU A 69 -3.84 2.20 0.39
CA GLU A 69 -4.72 2.36 -0.76
C GLU A 69 -4.97 1.02 -1.46
N TYR A 70 -3.93 0.21 -1.61
CA TYR A 70 -4.04 -1.13 -2.20
C TYR A 70 -4.95 -2.05 -1.39
N GLN A 71 -4.73 -2.15 -0.07
CA GLN A 71 -5.58 -2.94 0.82
C GLN A 71 -7.03 -2.45 0.77
N PHE A 72 -7.26 -1.14 0.78
CA PHE A 72 -8.59 -0.56 0.67
C PHE A 72 -9.29 -0.96 -0.62
N LYS A 73 -8.65 -0.78 -1.78
CA LYS A 73 -9.27 -1.13 -3.07
C LYS A 73 -9.55 -2.62 -3.20
N LEU A 74 -8.64 -3.49 -2.74
CA LEU A 74 -8.89 -4.91 -2.72
C LEU A 74 -10.09 -5.27 -1.83
N SER A 75 -10.22 -4.62 -0.67
CA SER A 75 -11.36 -4.85 0.23
C SER A 75 -12.71 -4.47 -0.39
N LEU A 76 -12.75 -3.42 -1.23
CA LEU A 76 -13.95 -3.03 -1.97
C LEU A 76 -14.35 -4.05 -3.05
N GLU A 77 -13.38 -4.82 -3.54
CA GLU A 77 -13.57 -5.91 -4.52
C GLU A 77 -13.81 -7.26 -3.83
N GLY A 78 -13.99 -7.28 -2.49
CA GLY A 78 -14.19 -8.51 -1.71
C GLY A 78 -12.93 -9.33 -1.46
N LEU A 79 -11.74 -8.83 -1.84
CA LEU A 79 -10.46 -9.49 -1.59
C LEU A 79 -9.79 -8.89 -0.36
N PHE A 80 -9.91 -9.59 0.76
CA PHE A 80 -9.28 -9.18 2.01
C PHE A 80 -7.87 -9.74 2.12
N VAL A 81 -6.90 -8.86 2.39
CA VAL A 81 -5.48 -9.22 2.48
C VAL A 81 -4.94 -9.02 3.89
N ARG A 82 -3.93 -9.82 4.25
CA ARG A 82 -3.12 -9.67 5.45
C ARG A 82 -1.67 -9.44 5.07
N GLY A 83 -0.88 -8.87 5.96
CA GLY A 83 0.53 -8.61 5.67
C GLY A 83 1.32 -8.15 6.89
N GLY A 84 2.63 -8.02 6.68
CA GLY A 84 3.58 -7.46 7.63
C GLY A 84 4.43 -6.39 6.94
N ILE A 85 4.72 -5.31 7.65
CA ILE A 85 5.65 -4.26 7.22
C ILE A 85 6.87 -4.31 8.14
N SER A 86 8.06 -4.38 7.54
CA SER A 86 9.33 -4.33 8.26
C SER A 86 10.33 -3.43 7.55
N MET A 87 11.12 -2.70 8.34
CA MET A 87 12.28 -1.92 7.90
C MET A 87 13.57 -2.62 8.34
N GLY A 88 14.47 -2.84 7.40
CA GLY A 88 15.78 -3.43 7.67
C GLY A 88 16.46 -3.90 6.39
N ASP A 89 17.49 -4.74 6.54
CA ASP A 89 18.23 -5.27 5.41
C ASP A 89 17.35 -6.15 4.53
N PHE A 90 17.33 -5.80 3.24
CA PHE A 90 16.52 -6.46 2.24
C PHE A 90 17.18 -6.35 0.88
N TYR A 91 17.22 -7.46 0.15
CA TYR A 91 17.75 -7.53 -1.21
C TYR A 91 16.69 -8.06 -2.17
N ILE A 92 16.54 -7.37 -3.31
CA ILE A 92 15.61 -7.75 -4.37
C ILE A 92 16.17 -7.47 -5.77
N ASN A 93 16.20 -8.51 -6.59
CA ASN A 93 16.42 -8.41 -8.02
C ASN A 93 15.37 -9.24 -8.79
N GLU A 94 15.58 -9.41 -10.09
CA GLU A 94 14.63 -10.13 -10.96
C GLU A 94 14.42 -11.59 -10.51
N ASP A 95 15.48 -12.25 -10.05
CA ASP A 95 15.48 -13.69 -9.75
C ASP A 95 15.32 -13.98 -8.26
N ILE A 96 15.87 -13.14 -7.40
CA ILE A 96 16.15 -13.43 -6.00
C ILE A 96 15.54 -12.35 -5.08
N VAL A 97 15.01 -12.80 -3.93
CA VAL A 97 14.57 -11.95 -2.82
C VAL A 97 15.01 -12.59 -1.50
N PHE A 98 15.71 -11.85 -0.64
CA PHE A 98 16.07 -12.31 0.71
C PHE A 98 16.43 -11.13 1.61
N GLY A 99 16.54 -11.39 2.92
CA GLY A 99 16.99 -10.43 3.92
C GLY A 99 16.18 -10.57 5.21
N PRO A 100 16.73 -10.16 6.36
CA PRO A 100 16.03 -10.24 7.64
C PRO A 100 14.69 -9.50 7.62
N ALA A 101 14.59 -8.33 6.96
CA ALA A 101 13.33 -7.59 6.91
C ALA A 101 12.21 -8.37 6.19
N LEU A 102 12.56 -9.20 5.19
CA LEU A 102 11.57 -10.09 4.55
C LEU A 102 11.07 -11.15 5.53
N LEU A 103 11.99 -11.74 6.29
CA LEU A 103 11.66 -12.78 7.27
C LEU A 103 10.80 -12.19 8.39
N ASP A 104 11.12 -10.98 8.86
CA ASP A 104 10.37 -10.30 9.92
C ASP A 104 8.97 -9.90 9.44
N ALA A 105 8.85 -9.36 8.22
CA ALA A 105 7.56 -9.08 7.60
C ALA A 105 6.71 -10.36 7.43
N HIS A 106 7.31 -11.45 6.96
CA HIS A 106 6.60 -12.72 6.80
C HIS A 106 6.23 -13.36 8.15
N ASN A 107 7.10 -13.29 9.16
CA ASN A 107 6.78 -13.75 10.51
C ASN A 107 5.61 -12.95 11.11
N THR A 108 5.60 -11.64 10.90
CA THR A 108 4.53 -10.75 11.34
C THR A 108 3.20 -11.10 10.65
N GLU A 109 3.22 -11.30 9.34
CA GLU A 109 2.05 -11.75 8.56
C GLU A 109 1.53 -13.11 9.01
N SER A 110 2.41 -14.12 9.10
CA SER A 110 2.01 -15.51 9.34
C SER A 110 1.65 -15.83 10.79
N LYS A 111 2.23 -15.11 11.77
CA LYS A 111 2.06 -15.42 13.21
C LYS A 111 1.21 -14.41 13.97
N ILE A 112 1.12 -13.17 13.50
CA ILE A 112 0.50 -12.05 14.25
C ILE A 112 -0.74 -11.50 13.52
N ALA A 113 -0.75 -11.48 12.19
CA ALA A 113 -1.90 -11.03 11.40
C ALA A 113 -2.99 -12.12 11.30
N CYS A 114 -3.67 -12.39 12.42
CA CYS A 114 -4.77 -13.35 12.53
C CYS A 114 -6.05 -12.96 11.74
N TYR A 115 -6.16 -11.69 11.36
CA TYR A 115 -7.28 -11.09 10.64
C TYR A 115 -6.76 -10.34 9.40
N PRO A 116 -7.60 -9.96 8.42
CA PRO A 116 -7.17 -9.27 7.21
C PRO A 116 -6.74 -7.81 7.47
N ARG A 117 -5.56 -7.67 8.07
CA ARG A 117 -4.90 -6.41 8.40
C ARG A 117 -3.41 -6.53 8.11
N ILE A 118 -2.78 -5.38 7.89
CA ILE A 118 -1.33 -5.29 7.64
C ILE A 118 -0.69 -4.70 8.89
N ILE A 119 0.14 -5.49 9.56
CA ILE A 119 0.76 -5.16 10.85
C ILE A 119 2.18 -4.64 10.65
N LEU A 120 2.61 -3.69 11.47
CA LEU A 120 4.00 -3.25 11.53
C LEU A 120 4.76 -4.10 12.56
N ASP A 121 5.95 -4.58 12.20
CA ASP A 121 6.81 -5.26 13.16
C ASP A 121 7.34 -4.27 14.23
N ASN A 122 7.79 -4.80 15.37
CA ASN A 122 8.21 -3.98 16.52
C ASN A 122 9.34 -2.98 16.18
N ASN A 123 10.27 -3.36 15.29
CA ASN A 123 11.34 -2.45 14.89
C ASN A 123 10.79 -1.28 14.06
N THR A 124 9.87 -1.56 13.14
CA THR A 124 9.19 -0.50 12.37
C THR A 124 8.33 0.38 13.26
N VAL A 125 7.60 -0.18 14.22
CA VAL A 125 6.83 0.63 15.20
C VAL A 125 7.75 1.59 15.95
N SER A 126 8.91 1.13 16.40
CA SER A 126 9.90 1.98 17.09
C SER A 126 10.38 3.13 16.20
N LYS A 127 10.56 2.88 14.90
CA LYS A 127 10.91 3.93 13.92
C LYS A 127 9.77 4.92 13.70
N VAL A 128 8.55 4.44 13.50
CA VAL A 128 7.35 5.29 13.40
C VAL A 128 7.24 6.21 14.61
N GLN A 129 7.36 5.68 15.83
CA GLN A 129 7.30 6.47 17.05
C GLN A 129 8.40 7.54 17.10
N THR A 130 9.61 7.20 16.65
CA THR A 130 10.72 8.17 16.56
C THR A 130 10.36 9.32 15.61
N TYR A 131 9.87 9.01 14.40
CA TYR A 131 9.46 10.03 13.43
C TYR A 131 8.28 10.87 13.94
N MET A 132 7.28 10.24 14.56
CA MET A 132 6.11 10.94 15.09
C MET A 132 6.49 11.97 16.17
N ASN A 133 7.53 11.71 16.96
CA ASN A 133 8.01 12.64 17.98
C ASN A 133 8.71 13.88 17.42
N HIS A 134 9.05 13.90 16.12
CA HIS A 134 9.63 15.08 15.46
C HIS A 134 8.59 16.13 15.04
N TYR A 135 7.29 15.83 15.16
CA TYR A 135 6.21 16.68 14.67
C TYR A 135 5.16 16.94 15.75
N ASP A 136 4.65 18.17 15.80
CA ASP A 136 3.45 18.50 16.60
C ASP A 136 2.21 17.74 16.09
N VAL A 137 2.14 17.54 14.75
CA VAL A 137 1.13 16.73 14.07
C VAL A 137 1.81 15.82 13.05
N ALA A 138 2.05 14.58 13.43
CA ALA A 138 2.73 13.61 12.58
C ALA A 138 1.87 13.17 11.38
N PRO A 139 2.42 13.14 10.15
CA PRO A 139 1.69 12.71 8.95
C PRO A 139 1.23 11.24 9.02
N GLN A 140 1.95 10.41 9.80
CA GLN A 140 1.65 8.99 9.98
C GLN A 140 0.50 8.75 10.97
N LYS A 141 0.07 9.75 11.75
CA LYS A 141 -0.88 9.59 12.86
C LYS A 141 -2.21 8.96 12.46
N ASN A 142 -2.72 9.31 11.27
CA ASN A 142 -3.98 8.75 10.77
C ASN A 142 -3.79 7.49 9.91
N LYS A 143 -2.54 7.19 9.53
CA LYS A 143 -2.18 6.03 8.70
C LYS A 143 -2.08 4.74 9.52
N ILE A 144 -1.93 4.82 10.84
CA ILE A 144 -1.73 3.66 11.71
C ILE A 144 -2.70 3.70 12.90
N LEU A 145 -3.21 2.53 13.29
CA LEU A 145 -4.03 2.33 14.48
C LEU A 145 -3.42 1.21 15.35
N ILE A 146 -3.82 1.17 16.62
CA ILE A 146 -3.48 0.08 17.53
C ILE A 146 -4.74 -0.77 17.72
N ASP A 147 -4.62 -2.06 17.47
CA ASP A 147 -5.73 -3.00 17.66
C ASP A 147 -5.84 -3.46 19.13
N ASN A 148 -6.91 -4.19 19.47
CA ASN A 148 -7.17 -4.68 20.82
C ASN A 148 -6.12 -5.65 21.36
N ASP A 149 -5.30 -6.24 20.49
CA ASP A 149 -4.18 -7.12 20.84
C ASP A 149 -2.85 -6.35 20.99
N GLY A 150 -2.88 -5.02 20.90
CA GLY A 150 -1.73 -4.13 21.07
C GLY A 150 -0.85 -3.98 19.83
N ASN A 151 -1.17 -4.66 18.72
CA ASN A 151 -0.38 -4.55 17.50
C ASN A 151 -0.75 -3.30 16.70
N TRP A 152 0.27 -2.66 16.12
CA TRP A 152 0.11 -1.50 15.27
C TRP A 152 -0.18 -1.97 13.85
N PHE A 153 -1.28 -1.52 13.27
CA PHE A 153 -1.72 -1.93 11.94
C PHE A 153 -2.11 -0.74 11.07
N LEU A 154 -2.08 -0.99 9.77
CA LEU A 154 -2.36 0.02 8.76
C LEU A 154 -3.84 0.39 8.75
N ASN A 155 -4.13 1.68 8.94
CA ASN A 155 -5.47 2.25 8.88
C ASN A 155 -5.92 2.45 7.43
N TYR A 156 -6.06 1.34 6.70
CA TYR A 156 -6.40 1.37 5.28
C TYR A 156 -7.75 2.04 4.99
N LEU A 157 -8.68 2.07 5.95
CA LEU A 157 -9.97 2.75 5.83
C LEU A 157 -9.82 4.28 5.79
N ASN A 158 -8.79 4.84 6.42
CA ASN A 158 -8.53 6.28 6.37
C ASN A 158 -8.28 6.79 4.94
N THR A 159 -7.88 5.89 4.03
CA THR A 159 -7.76 6.17 2.59
C THR A 159 -9.05 6.80 2.02
N ILE A 160 -10.23 6.46 2.54
CA ILE A 160 -11.49 7.03 2.04
C ILE A 160 -11.53 8.56 2.18
N PHE A 161 -10.97 9.11 3.26
CA PHE A 161 -10.95 10.55 3.48
C PHE A 161 -10.03 11.24 2.47
N ASN A 162 -8.88 10.64 2.16
CA ASN A 162 -7.97 11.15 1.13
C ASN A 162 -8.63 11.14 -0.25
N ILE A 163 -9.36 10.07 -0.59
CA ILE A 163 -10.10 9.97 -1.85
C ILE A 163 -11.19 11.04 -1.93
N ILE A 164 -12.03 11.17 -0.89
CA ILE A 164 -13.11 12.16 -0.85
C ILE A 164 -12.54 13.57 -0.99
N GLN A 165 -11.49 13.90 -0.24
CA GLN A 165 -10.85 15.21 -0.32
C GLN A 165 -10.28 15.51 -1.72
N SER A 166 -9.68 14.51 -2.37
CA SER A 166 -9.19 14.62 -3.74
C SER A 166 -10.32 14.84 -4.76
N VAL A 167 -11.46 14.16 -4.58
CA VAL A 167 -12.65 14.35 -5.42
C VAL A 167 -13.22 15.76 -5.26
N VAL A 168 -13.37 16.23 -4.02
CA VAL A 168 -13.88 17.57 -3.72
C VAL A 168 -12.98 18.66 -4.30
N MET A 169 -11.65 18.54 -4.16
CA MET A 169 -10.71 19.49 -4.79
C MET A 169 -10.86 19.52 -6.31
N ASN A 170 -11.00 18.36 -6.95
CA ASN A 170 -11.18 18.27 -8.40
C ASN A 170 -12.50 18.89 -8.87
N MET A 171 -13.58 18.77 -8.09
CA MET A 171 -14.86 19.45 -8.38
C MET A 171 -14.69 20.97 -8.33
N ASN A 172 -14.08 21.49 -7.27
CA ASN A 172 -13.83 22.93 -7.11
C ASN A 172 -12.98 23.51 -8.25
N LEU A 173 -11.93 22.77 -8.68
CA LEU A 173 -11.09 23.17 -9.82
C LEU A 173 -11.88 23.23 -11.14
N ARG A 174 -12.80 22.29 -11.37
CA ARG A 174 -13.65 22.30 -12.58
C ARG A 174 -14.63 23.48 -12.58
N GLU A 175 -15.25 23.78 -11.44
CA GLU A 175 -16.12 24.94 -11.29
C GLU A 175 -15.37 26.26 -11.53
N PHE A 176 -14.18 26.39 -10.94
CA PHE A 176 -13.31 27.55 -11.17
C PHE A 176 -12.96 27.74 -12.65
N ASN A 177 -12.54 26.67 -13.33
CA ASN A 177 -12.19 26.73 -14.76
C ASN A 177 -13.40 27.06 -15.67
N MET A 178 -14.58 26.55 -15.34
CA MET A 178 -15.82 26.86 -16.07
C MET A 178 -16.22 28.34 -15.91
N ASN A 179 -16.16 28.87 -14.68
CA ASN A 179 -16.46 30.28 -14.41
C ASN A 179 -15.47 31.21 -15.15
N TYR A 180 -14.17 30.88 -15.10
CA TYR A 180 -13.13 31.63 -15.82
C TYR A 180 -13.36 31.66 -17.34
N TYR A 181 -13.75 30.53 -17.95
CA TYR A 181 -14.03 30.45 -19.38
C TYR A 181 -15.28 31.25 -19.80
N LEU A 182 -16.32 31.26 -18.96
CA LEU A 182 -17.53 32.07 -19.18
C LEU A 182 -17.23 33.58 -19.08
N ASP A 183 -16.35 33.99 -18.16
CA ASP A 183 -15.94 35.39 -18.03
C ASP A 183 -15.09 35.87 -19.22
N ILE A 184 -14.27 34.99 -19.81
CA ILE A 184 -13.54 35.31 -21.05
C ILE A 184 -14.52 35.50 -22.23
N LYS A 185 -15.55 34.67 -22.35
CA LYS A 185 -16.55 34.75 -23.44
C LYS A 185 -17.53 35.94 -23.33
N ARG A 186 -17.58 36.60 -22.17
CA ARG A 186 -18.41 37.79 -21.93
C ARG A 186 -17.71 39.10 -22.30
N LYS A 187 -16.44 39.07 -22.67
CA LYS A 187 -15.67 40.21 -23.21
C LYS A 187 -15.57 40.11 -24.73
#